data_AF-A0A443S2M0-F1
#
_entry.id   AF-A0A443S2M0-F1
#
_cell.length_a   1.000
_cell.length_b   1.000
_cell.length_c   1.000
_cell.angle_alpha   90.00
_cell.angle_beta   90.00
_cell.angle_gamma   90.00
#
_symmetry.space_group_name_H-M   'P 1'
#
loop_
_entity.id
_entity.type
_entity.pdbx_description
1 polymer ?
#
loop_
_entity_poly.entity_id
_entity_poly.type
_entity_poly.pdbx_seq_one_letter_code
_entity_poly.pdbx_strand_id
1 'polypeptide(L)'
;MAHRLFEEEIQAKCYKSARPVPSQQIIHKIIDYLDEKLTPTDEKQWNVAVDVGAGSGQCTEMLQHYFKTLHAFDISEAQVNQARLNNQFENIHYKVSFSKSLK
;
A
#
# COMPACT_ATOMS: atom_id res chain seq x y z
N MET A 1 -3.37 -11.96 24.04
CA MET A 1 -3.89 -10.86 23.20
C MET A 1 -2.71 -10.00 22.77
N ALA A 2 -2.57 -9.68 21.49
CA ALA A 2 -1.54 -8.73 21.06
C ALA A 2 -1.91 -7.32 21.51
N HIS A 3 -1.00 -6.59 22.14
CA HIS A 3 -1.22 -5.19 22.51
C HIS A 3 -1.25 -4.34 21.23
N ARG A 4 -2.30 -3.54 21.04
CA ARG A 4 -2.34 -2.55 19.95
C ARG A 4 -1.38 -1.41 20.29
N LEU A 5 -0.50 -1.08 19.36
CA LEU A 5 0.49 0.00 19.42
C LEU A 5 0.37 0.78 18.10
N PHE A 6 0.83 2.03 18.05
CA PHE A 6 0.86 2.83 16.81
C PHE A 6 -0.52 3.28 16.29
N GLU A 7 -1.45 3.58 17.21
CA GLU A 7 -2.83 4.01 16.88
C GLU A 7 -3.01 5.54 16.83
N GLU A 8 -2.04 6.31 17.32
CA GLU A 8 -2.17 7.77 17.45
C GLU A 8 -1.86 8.51 16.16
N GLU A 9 -2.60 9.59 15.88
CA GLU A 9 -2.45 10.41 14.67
C GLU A 9 -1.04 11.01 14.55
N ILE A 10 -0.53 11.59 15.65
CA ILE A 10 0.82 12.19 15.68
C ILE A 10 1.87 11.13 15.33
N GLN A 11 1.71 9.91 15.86
CA GLN A 11 2.63 8.82 15.59
C GLN A 11 2.58 8.39 14.12
N ALA A 12 1.40 8.30 13.51
CA ALA A 12 1.23 8.01 12.09
C ALA A 12 1.85 9.10 11.20
N LYS A 13 1.65 10.38 11.56
CA LYS A 13 2.26 11.53 10.85
C LYS A 13 3.78 11.50 10.96
N CYS A 14 4.33 11.31 12.16
CA CYS A 14 5.78 11.15 12.36
C CYS A 14 6.32 9.96 11.56
N TYR A 15 5.61 8.82 11.57
CA TYR A 15 5.98 7.64 10.79
C TYR A 15 6.05 7.93 9.29
N LYS A 16 5.04 8.62 8.71
CA LYS A 16 5.07 9.02 7.29
C LYS A 16 6.27 9.90 6.96
N SER A 17 6.63 10.84 7.85
CA SER A 17 7.76 11.75 7.64
C SER A 17 9.14 11.11 7.83
N ALA A 18 9.27 10.14 8.73
CA ALA A 18 10.56 9.59 9.14
C ALA A 18 10.88 8.24 8.49
N ARG A 19 9.87 7.48 8.03
CA ARG A 19 10.08 6.18 7.38
C ARG A 19 10.67 6.40 5.98
N PRO A 20 11.75 5.68 5.62
CA PRO A 20 12.25 5.68 4.25
C PRO A 20 11.22 5.10 3.27
N VAL A 21 11.08 5.74 2.12
CA VAL A 21 10.33 5.22 0.97
C VAL A 21 11.17 4.13 0.28
N PRO A 22 10.58 3.01 -0.16
CA PRO A 22 11.30 2.01 -0.94
C PRO A 22 11.96 2.61 -2.19
N SER A 23 13.16 2.15 -2.52
CA SER A 23 13.83 2.59 -3.75
C SER A 23 13.15 2.00 -4.99
N GLN A 24 13.24 2.71 -6.11
CA GLN A 24 12.71 2.23 -7.38
C GLN A 24 13.29 0.86 -7.78
N GLN A 25 14.54 0.58 -7.41
CA GLN A 25 15.20 -0.71 -7.68
C GLN A 25 14.49 -1.88 -6.99
N ILE A 26 14.01 -1.68 -5.76
CA ILE A 26 13.25 -2.71 -5.04
C ILE A 26 11.88 -2.91 -5.70
N ILE A 27 11.21 -1.82 -6.10
CA ILE A 27 9.92 -1.88 -6.80
C ILE A 27 10.07 -2.65 -8.11
N HIS A 28 11.07 -2.33 -8.94
CA HIS A 28 11.33 -3.07 -10.17
C HIS A 28 11.58 -4.55 -9.92
N LYS A 29 12.38 -4.89 -8.90
CA LYS A 29 12.62 -6.30 -8.57
C LYS A 29 11.33 -7.07 -8.19
N ILE A 30 10.37 -6.41 -7.54
CA ILE A 30 9.05 -6.99 -7.23
C ILE A 30 8.26 -7.20 -8.52
N ILE A 31 8.24 -6.20 -9.40
CA ILE A 31 7.52 -6.25 -10.68
C ILE A 31 8.11 -7.30 -11.63
N ASP A 32 9.43 -7.37 -11.75
CA ASP A 32 10.13 -8.36 -12.57
C ASP A 32 9.79 -9.78 -12.10
N TYR A 33 9.79 -10.02 -10.79
CA TYR A 33 9.42 -11.31 -10.23
C TYR A 33 7.95 -11.67 -10.48
N LEU A 34 7.04 -10.68 -10.45
CA LEU A 34 5.64 -10.88 -10.78
C LEU A 34 5.46 -11.26 -12.26
N ASP A 35 6.17 -10.57 -13.16
CA ASP A 35 6.11 -10.78 -14.61
C ASP A 35 6.59 -12.19 -15.03
N GLU A 36 7.48 -12.82 -14.25
CA GLU A 36 7.88 -14.23 -14.45
C GLU A 36 6.72 -15.22 -14.36
N LYS A 37 5.63 -14.87 -13.66
CA LYS A 37 4.53 -15.79 -13.32
C LYS A 37 3.17 -15.32 -13.79
N LEU A 38 2.99 -14.01 -13.94
CA LEU A 38 1.72 -13.40 -14.28
C LEU A 38 1.94 -12.37 -15.37
N THR A 39 1.47 -12.67 -16.58
CA THR A 39 1.54 -11.71 -17.68
C THR A 39 0.59 -10.54 -17.40
N PRO A 40 1.04 -9.29 -17.54
CA PRO A 40 0.17 -8.12 -17.45
C PRO A 40 -0.83 -8.12 -18.61
N THR A 41 -1.86 -7.28 -18.50
CA THR A 41 -2.79 -7.01 -19.60
C THR A 41 -2.09 -6.29 -20.76
N ASP A 42 -2.77 -6.12 -21.89
CA ASP A 42 -2.25 -5.44 -23.09
C ASP A 42 -1.70 -4.02 -22.83
N GLU A 43 -2.11 -3.40 -21.71
CA GLU A 43 -1.66 -2.07 -21.28
C GLU A 43 -0.42 -2.09 -20.37
N LYS A 44 0.28 -3.23 -20.25
CA LYS A 44 1.41 -3.44 -19.32
C LYS A 44 1.07 -3.19 -17.85
N GLN A 45 -0.19 -3.41 -17.48
CA GLN A 45 -0.67 -3.35 -16.11
C GLN A 45 -1.37 -4.64 -15.71
N TRP A 46 -1.24 -5.03 -14.46
CA TRP A 46 -2.06 -6.07 -13.86
C TRP A 46 -3.39 -5.49 -13.39
N ASN A 47 -4.44 -6.32 -13.32
CA ASN A 47 -5.78 -5.82 -13.00
C ASN A 47 -5.86 -5.28 -11.56
N VAL A 48 -5.45 -6.07 -10.58
CA VAL A 48 -5.62 -5.73 -9.16
C VAL A 48 -4.40 -6.15 -8.36
N ALA A 49 -3.99 -5.29 -7.43
CA ALA A 49 -3.09 -5.66 -6.34
C ALA A 49 -3.70 -5.32 -4.97
N VAL A 50 -3.31 -6.11 -3.97
CA VAL A 50 -3.69 -5.92 -2.58
C VAL A 50 -2.44 -5.70 -1.74
N ASP A 51 -2.35 -4.56 -1.08
CA ASP A 51 -1.28 -4.23 -0.13
C ASP A 51 -1.82 -4.35 1.30
N VAL A 52 -1.29 -5.31 2.07
CA VAL A 52 -1.77 -5.63 3.43
C VAL A 52 -0.75 -5.15 4.45
N GLY A 53 -1.19 -4.36 5.42
CA GLY A 53 -0.28 -3.64 6.31
C GLY A 53 0.33 -2.41 5.61
N ALA A 54 -0.47 -1.77 4.75
CA ALA A 54 -0.03 -0.68 3.88
C ALA A 54 0.43 0.57 4.65
N GLY A 55 0.05 0.70 5.93
CA GLY A 55 0.32 1.86 6.75
C GLY A 55 -0.15 3.16 6.09
N SER A 56 0.74 4.16 6.06
CA SER A 56 0.53 5.47 5.42
C SER A 56 0.78 5.47 3.90
N GLY A 57 0.74 4.30 3.24
CA GLY A 57 0.64 4.17 1.79
C GLY A 57 1.94 4.33 0.99
N GLN A 58 3.08 4.57 1.64
CA GLN A 58 4.36 4.88 0.96
C GLN A 58 4.81 3.83 -0.06
N CYS A 59 4.55 2.54 0.19
CA CYS A 59 4.86 1.47 -0.77
C CYS A 59 3.77 1.37 -1.84
N THR A 60 2.50 1.44 -1.43
CA THR A 60 1.34 1.37 -2.33
C THR A 60 1.41 2.42 -3.44
N GLU A 61 1.76 3.66 -3.11
CA GLU A 61 1.88 4.76 -4.08
C GLU A 61 2.90 4.43 -5.18
N MET A 62 4.00 3.75 -4.85
CA MET A 62 5.04 3.36 -5.82
C MET A 62 4.57 2.27 -6.80
N LEU A 63 3.49 1.56 -6.48
CA LEU A 63 2.93 0.49 -7.31
C LEU A 63 1.88 1.00 -8.30
N GLN A 64 1.46 2.26 -8.21
CA GLN A 64 0.27 2.77 -8.89
C GLN A 64 0.33 2.62 -10.42
N HIS A 65 1.52 2.73 -11.02
CA HIS A 65 1.69 2.62 -12.47
C HIS A 65 1.55 1.19 -12.99
N TYR A 66 1.68 0.18 -12.13
CA TYR A 66 1.73 -1.22 -12.54
C TYR A 66 0.37 -1.93 -12.43
N PHE A 67 -0.60 -1.33 -11.76
CA PHE A 67 -1.90 -1.95 -11.51
C PHE A 67 -3.06 -1.02 -11.88
N LYS A 68 -4.11 -1.58 -12.50
CA LYS A 68 -5.34 -0.84 -12.80
C LYS A 68 -6.08 -0.44 -11.53
N THR A 69 -6.00 -1.25 -10.48
CA THR A 69 -6.58 -0.95 -9.17
C THR A 69 -5.72 -1.50 -8.04
N LEU A 70 -5.51 -0.69 -7.00
CA LEU A 70 -4.81 -1.05 -5.78
C LEU A 70 -5.75 -0.93 -4.59
N HIS A 71 -5.88 -2.01 -3.84
CA HIS A 71 -6.58 -2.00 -2.55
C HIS A 71 -5.55 -2.11 -1.43
N ALA A 72 -5.45 -1.08 -0.61
CA ALA A 72 -4.50 -1.02 0.48
C ALA A 72 -5.24 -1.06 1.82
N PHE A 73 -4.81 -1.99 2.67
CA PHE A 73 -5.44 -2.24 3.96
C PHE A 73 -4.44 -2.12 5.09
N ASP A 74 -4.87 -1.50 6.18
CA ASP A 74 -4.16 -1.51 7.44
C ASP A 74 -5.16 -1.61 8.60
N ILE A 75 -4.72 -2.14 9.74
CA ILE A 75 -5.54 -2.20 10.94
C ILE A 75 -5.63 -0.85 11.65
N SER A 76 -4.59 0.00 11.51
CA SER A 76 -4.49 1.30 12.15
C SER A 76 -5.29 2.35 11.37
N GLU A 77 -6.33 2.89 12.00
CA GLU A 77 -7.14 3.96 11.42
C GLU A 77 -6.33 5.24 11.20
N ALA A 78 -5.43 5.58 12.12
CA ALA A 78 -4.54 6.73 11.98
C ALA A 78 -3.63 6.61 10.75
N GLN A 79 -3.07 5.43 10.49
CA GLN A 79 -2.25 5.19 9.29
C GLN A 79 -3.05 5.32 8.00
N VAL A 80 -4.25 4.71 7.96
CA VAL A 80 -5.15 4.78 6.79
C VAL A 80 -5.60 6.21 6.53
N ASN A 81 -5.88 7.00 7.58
CA ASN A 81 -6.23 8.40 7.43
C ASN A 81 -5.07 9.23 6.86
N GLN A 82 -3.84 9.01 7.34
CA GLN A 82 -2.65 9.62 6.73
C GLN A 82 -2.49 9.20 5.25
N ALA A 83 -2.71 7.94 4.91
CA ALA A 83 -2.65 7.49 3.52
C ALA A 83 -3.69 8.20 2.63
N ARG A 84 -4.96 8.26 3.08
CA ARG A 84 -6.05 8.92 2.34
C ARG A 84 -5.81 10.41 2.15
N LEU A 85 -5.36 11.10 3.20
CA LEU A 85 -5.08 12.55 3.14
C LEU A 85 -4.00 12.89 2.11
N ASN A 86 -3.05 11.99 1.89
CA ASN A 86 -1.94 12.19 0.96
C ASN A 86 -2.13 11.51 -0.39
N ASN A 87 -3.20 10.73 -0.58
CA ASN A 87 -3.43 9.99 -1.82
C ASN A 87 -3.70 10.94 -2.99
N GLN A 88 -2.86 10.88 -4.03
CA GLN A 88 -3.02 11.65 -5.26
C GLN A 88 -3.51 10.79 -6.44
N PHE A 89 -3.82 9.52 -6.19
CA PHE A 89 -4.09 8.52 -7.24
C PHE A 89 -5.50 7.95 -7.12
N GLU A 90 -6.28 8.05 -8.19
CA GLU A 90 -7.67 7.58 -8.24
C GLU A 90 -7.80 6.05 -8.20
N ASN A 91 -6.77 5.34 -8.67
CA ASN A 91 -6.72 3.87 -8.70
C ASN A 91 -6.28 3.24 -7.37
N ILE A 92 -6.05 4.04 -6.31
CA ILE A 92 -5.66 3.52 -4.99
C ILE A 92 -6.79 3.73 -3.97
N HIS A 93 -7.17 2.65 -3.31
CA HIS A 93 -8.23 2.64 -2.31
C HIS A 93 -7.72 2.15 -0.96
N TYR A 94 -7.65 3.06 0.02
CA TYR A 94 -7.24 2.75 1.39
C TYR A 94 -8.44 2.43 2.29
N LYS A 95 -8.40 1.31 3.01
CA LYS A 95 -9.46 0.89 3.93
C LYS A 95 -8.91 0.27 5.21
N VAL A 96 -9.53 0.60 6.35
CA VAL A 96 -9.24 -0.06 7.63
C VAL A 96 -9.74 -1.50 7.57
N SER A 97 -8.85 -2.47 7.75
CA SER A 97 -9.21 -3.88 7.79
C SER A 97 -8.13 -4.70 8.50
N PHE A 98 -8.56 -5.77 9.17
CA PHE A 98 -7.63 -6.76 9.68
C PHE A 98 -7.18 -7.70 8.55
N SER A 99 -5.88 -7.96 8.46
CA SER A 99 -5.29 -8.80 7.41
C SER A 99 -5.95 -10.17 7.29
N LYS A 100 -6.34 -10.80 8.41
CA LYS A 100 -7.00 -12.12 8.40
C LYS A 100 -8.49 -12.10 8.04
N SER A 101 -9.06 -10.92 7.82
CA SER A 101 -10.50 -10.75 7.53
C SER A 101 -10.78 -10.38 6.08
N LEU A 102 -9.74 -10.25 5.24
CA LEU A 102 -9.87 -10.06 3.81
C LEU A 102 -10.41 -11.38 3.21
N LYS A 103 -11.60 -11.32 2.60
CA LYS A 103 -12.28 -12.44 1.94
C LYS A 103 -12.43 -12.14 0.47
#